data_AF-A0A9P8E1L7-F1
#
_entry.id   AF-A0A9P8E1L7-F1
#
_cell.length_a   1.000
_cell.length_b   1.000
_cell.length_c   1.000
_cell.angle_alpha   90.00
_cell.angle_beta   90.00
_cell.angle_gamma   90.00
#
_symmetry.space_group_name_H-M   'P 1'
#
loop_
_entity.id
_entity.type
_entity.pdbx_description
1 polymer ?
#
loop_
_entity_poly.entity_id
_entity_poly.type
_entity_poly.pdbx_seq_one_letter_code
_entity_poly.pdbx_strand_id
1 'polypeptide(L)'
;MQRAFTSRARASALSASKLRSVSLQQQRFAHKELKFGVEGRQALLNGIDTLARAVATTLGPKGRNVLIESSYGSPKITKDGVTVAKAVVLKDKFENLGARLLQDVASKTNEVAGDGTTTATV
;
A
#
# COMPACT_ATOMS: atom_id res chain seq x y z
N MET A 1 25.92 78.59 -17.68
CA MET A 1 24.88 77.76 -18.33
C MET A 1 25.24 76.30 -18.15
N GLN A 2 24.61 75.59 -17.21
CA GLN A 2 24.56 74.12 -17.10
C GLN A 2 23.43 73.79 -16.13
N ARG A 3 22.42 73.05 -16.60
CA ARG A 3 21.24 72.62 -15.82
C ARG A 3 21.52 71.22 -15.26
N ALA A 4 21.35 71.02 -13.96
CA ALA A 4 21.21 69.71 -13.34
C ALA A 4 19.93 69.69 -12.51
N PHE A 5 18.95 68.93 -13.00
CA PHE A 5 17.72 68.56 -12.30
C PHE A 5 18.03 67.47 -11.28
N THR A 6 17.59 67.61 -10.03
CA THR A 6 17.22 66.46 -9.20
C THR A 6 15.98 66.81 -8.37
N SER A 7 14.85 66.24 -8.79
CA SER A 7 13.53 66.42 -8.19
C SER A 7 13.18 65.26 -7.26
N ARG A 8 12.87 65.60 -6.01
CA ARG A 8 11.94 64.96 -5.06
C ARG A 8 11.62 63.46 -5.25
N ALA A 9 12.04 62.69 -4.26
CA ALA A 9 11.52 61.37 -3.94
C ALA A 9 9.98 61.36 -3.79
N ARG A 10 9.33 60.42 -4.48
CA ARG A 10 7.96 59.97 -4.21
C ARG A 10 8.02 58.46 -4.00
N ALA A 11 7.75 58.02 -2.78
CA ALA A 11 7.50 56.62 -2.46
C ALA A 11 6.17 56.18 -3.09
N SER A 12 6.21 55.20 -4.00
CA SER A 12 5.01 54.54 -4.52
C SER A 12 4.75 53.26 -3.72
N ALA A 13 3.59 53.23 -3.08
CA ALA A 13 3.06 52.08 -2.39
C ALA A 13 2.55 51.00 -3.38
N LEU A 14 2.51 49.76 -2.88
CA LEU A 14 1.62 48.66 -3.28
C LEU A 14 1.94 47.88 -4.57
N SER A 15 2.62 46.74 -4.40
CA SER A 15 2.26 45.50 -5.11
C SER A 15 2.72 44.28 -4.30
N ALA A 16 2.02 44.03 -3.19
CA ALA A 16 2.21 42.86 -2.32
C ALA A 16 0.99 41.92 -2.39
N SER A 17 0.44 41.69 -3.59
CA SER A 17 -0.77 40.88 -3.80
C SER A 17 -0.52 39.50 -4.42
N LYS A 18 0.71 38.98 -4.33
CA LYS A 18 1.04 37.61 -4.76
C LYS A 18 1.34 36.65 -3.60
N LEU A 19 0.64 36.83 -2.49
CA LEU A 19 0.44 35.74 -1.54
C LEU A 19 -0.63 34.83 -2.16
N ARG A 20 -0.16 33.88 -2.99
CA ARG A 20 -0.96 32.71 -3.35
C ARG A 20 -1.49 32.13 -2.05
N SER A 21 -2.80 32.18 -1.89
CA SER A 21 -3.50 31.37 -0.91
C SER A 21 -3.03 29.94 -1.14
N VAL A 22 -2.17 29.45 -0.25
CA VAL A 22 -2.00 28.02 -0.09
C VAL A 22 -3.39 27.57 0.28
N SER A 23 -4.12 27.05 -0.71
CA SER A 23 -5.38 26.37 -0.47
C SER A 23 -5.03 25.36 0.59
N LEU A 24 -5.52 25.58 1.81
CA LEU A 24 -5.73 24.55 2.79
C LEU A 24 -6.70 23.59 2.08
N GLN A 25 -6.16 22.73 1.21
CA GLN A 25 -6.79 21.49 0.83
C GLN A 25 -6.96 20.81 2.17
N GLN A 26 -8.16 21.00 2.70
CA GLN A 26 -8.71 20.40 3.89
C GLN A 26 -8.13 19.00 3.95
N GLN A 27 -7.16 18.81 4.85
CA GLN A 27 -6.61 17.49 5.13
C GLN A 27 -7.84 16.70 5.58
N ARG A 28 -8.44 15.94 4.66
CA ARG A 28 -9.59 15.10 4.95
C ARG A 28 -9.00 13.99 5.79
N PHE A 29 -8.93 14.21 7.10
CA PHE A 29 -8.62 13.16 8.03
C PHE A 29 -9.78 12.18 7.97
N ALA A 30 -9.60 11.12 7.18
CA ALA A 30 -10.46 9.96 7.29
C ALA A 30 -10.34 9.43 8.72
N HIS A 31 -11.48 9.22 9.38
CA HIS A 31 -11.51 8.61 10.71
C HIS A 31 -10.78 7.25 10.64
N LYS A 32 -9.87 7.03 11.59
CA LYS A 32 -9.13 5.77 11.69
C LYS A 32 -9.81 4.91 12.73
N GLU A 33 -10.15 3.70 12.34
CA GLU A 33 -10.62 2.67 13.26
C GLU A 33 -9.42 2.06 13.98
N LEU A 34 -9.55 1.88 15.29
CA LEU A 34 -8.49 1.34 16.14
C LEU A 34 -9.03 0.10 16.86
N LYS A 35 -8.29 -1.01 16.77
CA LYS A 35 -8.55 -2.24 17.54
C LYS A 35 -7.35 -2.52 18.42
N PHE A 36 -7.59 -2.93 19.66
CA PHE A 36 -6.55 -3.13 20.66
C PHE A 36 -6.59 -4.55 21.23
N GLY A 37 -5.48 -4.94 21.88
CA GLY A 37 -5.41 -6.17 22.66
C GLY A 37 -5.64 -7.43 21.83
N VAL A 38 -6.42 -8.35 22.38
CA VAL A 38 -6.67 -9.69 21.80
C VAL A 38 -7.49 -9.60 20.52
N GLU A 39 -8.50 -8.73 20.47
CA GLU A 39 -9.40 -8.60 19.32
C GLU A 39 -8.67 -8.15 18.06
N GLY A 40 -7.76 -7.17 18.19
CA GLY A 40 -6.93 -6.72 17.07
C GLY A 40 -5.99 -7.81 16.56
N ARG A 41 -5.37 -8.58 17.47
CA ARG A 41 -4.51 -9.71 17.10
C ARG A 41 -5.28 -10.84 16.43
N GLN A 42 -6.48 -11.15 16.91
CA GLN A 42 -7.32 -12.20 16.33
C GLN A 42 -7.73 -11.85 14.91
N ALA A 43 -8.12 -10.59 14.65
CA ALA A 43 -8.42 -10.14 13.30
C ALA A 43 -7.21 -10.25 12.36
N LEU A 44 -6.02 -9.86 12.82
CA LEU A 44 -4.79 -10.05 12.02
C LEU A 44 -4.50 -11.53 11.74
N LEU A 45 -4.62 -12.38 12.77
CA LEU A 45 -4.38 -13.81 12.67
C LEU A 45 -5.33 -14.49 11.67
N ASN A 46 -6.61 -14.14 11.69
CA ASN A 46 -7.59 -14.68 10.74
C ASN A 46 -7.19 -14.39 9.28
N GLY A 47 -6.70 -13.18 9.01
CA GLY A 47 -6.22 -12.80 7.69
C GLY A 47 -4.94 -13.53 7.27
N ILE A 48 -4.01 -13.67 8.20
CA ILE A 48 -2.77 -14.46 8.05
C ILE A 48 -3.11 -15.91 7.72
N ASP A 49 -3.96 -16.55 8.51
CA ASP A 49 -4.35 -17.95 8.34
C ASP A 49 -5.05 -18.20 7.00
N THR A 50 -5.91 -17.27 6.58
CA THR A 50 -6.61 -17.37 5.30
C THR A 50 -5.63 -17.38 4.14
N LEU A 51 -4.63 -16.50 4.17
CA LEU A 51 -3.59 -16.43 3.14
C LEU A 51 -2.67 -17.66 3.18
N ALA A 52 -2.21 -18.04 4.38
CA ALA A 52 -1.31 -19.17 4.58
C ALA A 52 -1.94 -20.47 4.08
N ARG A 53 -3.23 -20.71 4.37
CA ARG A 53 -3.95 -21.89 3.87
C ARG A 53 -4.01 -21.94 2.35
N ALA A 54 -4.22 -20.80 1.69
CA ALA A 54 -4.24 -20.74 0.23
C ALA A 54 -2.87 -21.09 -0.36
N VAL A 55 -1.80 -20.49 0.17
CA VAL A 55 -0.42 -20.69 -0.30
C VAL A 55 0.10 -22.09 0.02
N ALA A 56 -0.26 -22.66 1.17
CA ALA A 56 0.15 -24.01 1.57
C ALA A 56 -0.28 -25.10 0.58
N THR A 57 -1.38 -24.90 -0.15
CA THR A 57 -1.84 -25.86 -1.15
C THR A 57 -0.86 -26.06 -2.31
N THR A 58 0.00 -25.07 -2.58
CA THR A 58 1.00 -25.13 -3.65
C THR A 58 2.36 -25.66 -3.21
N LEU A 59 2.53 -26.00 -1.92
CA LEU A 59 3.81 -26.43 -1.38
C LEU A 59 4.25 -27.81 -1.91
N GLY A 60 5.51 -27.90 -2.33
CA GLY A 60 6.20 -29.14 -2.67
C GLY A 60 5.85 -29.74 -4.05
N PRO A 61 6.46 -30.89 -4.41
CA PRO A 61 6.30 -31.50 -5.73
C PRO A 61 4.88 -32.03 -5.98
N LYS A 62 4.11 -32.28 -4.91
CA LYS A 62 2.69 -32.68 -4.98
C LYS A 62 1.73 -31.50 -4.74
N GLY A 63 2.23 -30.26 -4.84
CA GLY A 63 1.41 -29.05 -4.76
C GLY A 63 0.26 -29.08 -5.78
N ARG A 64 -0.91 -28.63 -5.33
CA ARG A 64 -2.14 -28.55 -6.12
C ARG A 64 -2.20 -27.22 -6.87
N ASN A 65 -3.04 -27.19 -7.90
CA ASN A 65 -3.30 -25.98 -8.66
C ASN A 65 -4.26 -25.08 -7.89
N VAL A 66 -3.98 -23.78 -7.90
CA VAL A 66 -4.90 -22.74 -7.46
C VAL A 66 -5.43 -22.02 -8.68
N LEU A 67 -6.75 -21.82 -8.71
CA LEU A 67 -7.44 -21.06 -9.74
C LEU A 67 -7.65 -19.63 -9.24
N ILE A 68 -7.24 -18.67 -10.05
CA ILE A 68 -7.34 -17.24 -9.76
C ILE A 68 -8.23 -16.60 -10.83
N GLU A 69 -9.25 -15.88 -10.39
CA GLU A 69 -10.10 -15.09 -11.27
C GLU A 69 -9.27 -13.99 -11.96
N SER A 70 -9.46 -13.85 -13.27
CA SER A 70 -8.90 -12.76 -14.07
C SER A 70 -10.03 -11.84 -14.49
N SER A 71 -9.83 -10.52 -14.42
CA SER A 71 -10.86 -9.55 -14.81
C SER A 71 -11.27 -9.65 -16.29
N TYR A 72 -10.43 -10.27 -17.13
CA TYR A 72 -10.70 -10.49 -18.53
C TYR A 72 -10.19 -11.86 -18.97
N GLY A 73 -10.98 -12.54 -19.80
CA GLY A 73 -10.62 -13.82 -20.41
C GLY A 73 -10.77 -15.02 -19.47
N SER A 74 -9.86 -15.98 -19.61
CA SER A 74 -9.89 -17.25 -18.85
C SER A 74 -9.22 -17.11 -17.47
N PRO A 75 -9.63 -17.91 -16.47
CA PRO A 75 -9.01 -17.90 -15.15
C PRO A 75 -7.54 -18.34 -15.22
N LYS A 76 -6.70 -17.76 -14.34
CA LYS A 76 -5.28 -18.11 -14.25
C LYS A 76 -5.13 -19.34 -13.34
N ILE A 77 -4.52 -20.40 -13.85
CA ILE A 77 -4.19 -21.60 -13.09
C ILE A 77 -2.70 -21.53 -12.73
N THR A 78 -2.37 -21.63 -11.44
CA THR A 78 -0.97 -21.54 -10.99
C THR A 78 -0.66 -22.50 -9.84
N LYS A 79 0.61 -22.90 -9.75
CA LYS A 79 1.21 -23.55 -8.57
C LYS A 79 2.26 -22.67 -7.88
N ASP A 80 2.39 -21.42 -8.32
CA ASP A 80 3.31 -20.47 -7.71
C ASP A 80 2.66 -19.80 -6.49
N GLY A 81 3.19 -20.10 -5.30
CA GLY A 81 2.71 -19.53 -4.05
C GLY A 81 2.83 -18.00 -3.98
N VAL A 82 3.82 -17.39 -4.66
CA VAL A 82 3.97 -15.93 -4.68
C VAL A 82 2.84 -15.28 -5.48
N THR A 83 2.52 -15.84 -6.65
CA THR A 83 1.38 -15.40 -7.45
C THR A 83 0.06 -15.57 -6.70
N VAL A 84 -0.12 -16.69 -5.98
CA VAL A 84 -1.32 -16.91 -5.17
C VAL A 84 -1.41 -15.87 -4.06
N ALA A 85 -0.32 -15.63 -3.33
CA ALA A 85 -0.29 -14.67 -2.24
C ALA A 85 -0.67 -13.24 -2.70
N LYS A 86 -0.18 -12.81 -3.86
CA LYS A 86 -0.46 -11.48 -4.45
C LYS A 86 -1.90 -11.31 -4.92
N ALA A 87 -2.60 -12.40 -5.23
CA ALA A 87 -3.98 -12.34 -5.72
C ALA A 87 -5.02 -12.25 -4.59
N VAL A 88 -4.65 -12.61 -3.36
CA VAL A 88 -5.57 -12.62 -2.22
C VAL A 88 -5.70 -11.21 -1.64
N VAL A 89 -6.92 -10.69 -1.64
CA VAL A 89 -7.30 -9.44 -0.98
C VAL A 89 -8.55 -9.70 -0.16
N LEU A 90 -8.49 -9.38 1.14
CA LEU A 90 -9.60 -9.61 2.06
C LEU A 90 -10.45 -8.35 2.19
N LYS A 91 -11.76 -8.54 2.42
CA LYS A 91 -12.72 -7.42 2.55
C LYS A 91 -12.54 -6.66 3.86
N ASP A 92 -12.29 -7.37 4.96
CA ASP A 92 -12.04 -6.74 6.25
C ASP A 92 -10.66 -6.08 6.26
N LYS A 93 -10.59 -4.85 6.76
CA LYS A 93 -9.35 -4.05 6.73
C LYS A 93 -8.25 -4.62 7.62
N PHE A 94 -8.61 -5.17 8.78
CA PHE A 94 -7.66 -5.69 9.75
C PHE A 94 -7.16 -7.07 9.31
N GLU A 95 -8.04 -7.94 8.84
CA GLU A 95 -7.64 -9.22 8.24
C GLU A 95 -6.75 -8.98 7.01
N ASN A 96 -7.14 -8.07 6.13
CA ASN A 96 -6.32 -7.74 4.95
C ASN A 96 -4.96 -7.13 5.32
N LEU A 97 -4.88 -6.39 6.44
CA LEU A 97 -3.59 -5.90 6.95
C LEU A 97 -2.69 -7.08 7.36
N GLY A 98 -3.24 -8.08 8.05
CA GLY A 98 -2.51 -9.31 8.40
C GLY A 98 -2.04 -10.07 7.17
N ALA A 99 -2.91 -10.25 6.18
CA ALA A 99 -2.57 -10.90 4.91
C ALA A 99 -1.45 -10.13 4.17
N ARG A 100 -1.51 -8.79 4.12
CA ARG A 100 -0.47 -7.98 3.48
C ARG A 100 0.89 -8.11 4.15
N LEU A 101 0.95 -8.15 5.48
CA LEU A 101 2.22 -8.36 6.19
C LEU A 101 2.91 -9.66 5.74
N LEU A 102 2.12 -10.71 5.55
CA LEU A 102 2.63 -12.02 5.14
C LEU A 102 3.00 -12.06 3.64
N GLN A 103 2.29 -11.30 2.79
CA GLN A 103 2.70 -11.06 1.40
C GLN A 103 4.05 -10.33 1.31
N ASP A 104 4.30 -9.35 2.19
CA ASP A 104 5.56 -8.61 2.22
C ASP A 104 6.73 -9.53 2.64
N VAL A 105 6.52 -10.37 3.65
CA VAL A 105 7.51 -11.39 4.07
C VAL A 105 7.81 -12.35 2.92
N ALA A 106 6.78 -12.90 2.27
CA ALA A 106 6.95 -13.80 1.13
C ALA A 106 7.70 -13.14 -0.03
N SER A 107 7.37 -11.88 -0.34
CA SER A 107 8.01 -11.13 -1.43
C SER A 107 9.48 -10.87 -1.13
N LYS A 108 9.81 -10.52 0.11
CA LYS A 108 11.19 -10.26 0.52
C LYS A 108 12.04 -11.54 0.50
N THR A 109 11.49 -12.67 0.92
CA THR A 109 12.15 -13.98 0.77
C THR A 109 12.42 -14.30 -0.70
N ASN A 110 11.46 -14.02 -1.58
CA ASN A 110 11.62 -14.22 -3.02
C ASN A 110 12.74 -13.34 -3.61
N GLU A 111 12.83 -12.08 -3.18
CA GLU A 111 13.85 -11.13 -3.66
C GLU A 111 15.27 -11.55 -3.25
N VAL A 112 15.43 -12.13 -2.06
CA VAL A 112 16.74 -12.53 -1.52
C VAL A 112 17.16 -13.92 -2.00
N ALA A 113 16.26 -14.90 -1.91
CA ALA A 113 16.57 -16.31 -2.11
C ALA A 113 16.04 -16.88 -3.44
N GLY A 114 15.01 -16.27 -4.04
CA GLY A 114 14.36 -16.78 -5.26
C GLY A 114 13.52 -18.05 -5.08
N ASP A 115 13.49 -18.63 -3.88
CA ASP A 115 12.72 -19.82 -3.48
C ASP A 115 12.39 -19.73 -1.98
N GLY A 116 11.59 -20.67 -1.46
CA GLY A 116 11.24 -20.75 -0.03
C GLY A 116 10.12 -19.80 0.39
N THR A 117 9.44 -19.18 -0.56
CA THR A 117 8.34 -18.24 -0.29
C THR A 117 7.14 -18.94 0.36
N THR A 118 6.81 -20.14 -0.11
CA THR A 118 5.78 -20.99 0.49
C THR A 118 6.21 -21.52 1.85
N THR A 119 7.51 -21.77 2.07
CA THR A 119 8.04 -22.18 3.38
C THR A 119 8.08 -21.02 4.38
N ALA A 120 8.32 -19.80 3.93
CA ALA A 120 8.31 -18.61 4.78
C ALA A 120 6.90 -18.19 5.22
N THR A 121 5.87 -18.75 4.60
CA THR A 121 4.45 -18.42 4.84
C THR A 121 3.69 -19.48 5.61
N VAL A 122 4.29 -20.66 5.81
CA VAL A 122 3.69 -21.85 6.45
C VAL A 122 4.46 -22.21 7.72
#